data_AF-A0A4V2S3M2-F1
#
_entry.id   AF-A0A4V2S3M2-F1
#
_cell.length_a   1.000
_cell.length_b   1.000
_cell.length_c   1.000
_cell.angle_alpha   90.00
_cell.angle_beta   90.00
_cell.angle_gamma   90.00
#
_symmetry.space_group_name_H-M   'P 1'
#
loop_
_entity.id
_entity.type
_entity.pdbx_description
1 polymer ?
#
loop_
_entity_poly.entity_id
_entity_poly.type
_entity_poly.pdbx_seq_one_letter_code
_entity_poly.pdbx_strand_id
1 'polypeptide(L)'
;MTIDGADRTAPDLSFEELVALMPDAVREAFPPTRWQLQKLWALDLKTEPVEVADLSWMFELPLWQLDGERFKVTPNQVAATPMNFRAHYQRVMNADLEYPINLVAYRGRLVVLDGIHRLLKAHFLRRRWIEGKIATATQLQSCAP
;
A
#
# COMPACT_ATOMS: atom_id res chain seq x y z
N MET A 1 -22.10 -2.25 -14.46
CA MET A 1 -20.90 -2.75 -15.17
C MET A 1 -19.72 -2.48 -14.27
N THR A 2 -19.38 -3.47 -13.44
CA THR A 2 -18.38 -3.41 -12.38
C THR A 2 -16.99 -3.43 -13.00
N ILE A 3 -16.27 -2.31 -12.94
CA ILE A 3 -14.82 -2.27 -13.23
C ILE A 3 -14.08 -2.68 -11.95
N ASP A 4 -14.47 -3.81 -11.36
CA ASP A 4 -13.81 -4.38 -10.19
C ASP A 4 -13.04 -5.61 -10.68
N GLY A 5 -11.72 -5.49 -10.72
CA GLY A 5 -10.86 -6.68 -10.79
C GLY A 5 -10.13 -6.97 -12.11
N ALA A 6 -10.11 -6.07 -13.10
CA ALA A 6 -9.38 -6.32 -14.35
C ALA A 6 -7.88 -6.64 -14.14
N ASP A 7 -7.30 -6.18 -13.03
CA ASP A 7 -5.91 -6.48 -12.65
C ASP A 7 -5.84 -7.14 -11.27
N ARG A 8 -6.85 -7.95 -10.89
CA ARG A 8 -6.85 -8.84 -9.72
C ARG A 8 -6.77 -10.31 -10.10
N THR A 9 -5.88 -10.62 -11.05
CA THR A 9 -5.78 -11.93 -11.69
C THR A 9 -4.60 -12.78 -11.21
N ALA A 10 -3.71 -12.22 -10.36
CA ALA A 10 -2.59 -12.99 -9.84
C ALA A 10 -3.07 -14.16 -8.96
N PRO A 11 -2.46 -15.35 -9.06
CA PRO A 11 -2.86 -16.50 -8.28
C PRO A 11 -2.69 -16.26 -6.78
N ASP A 12 -3.50 -16.96 -5.98
CA ASP A 12 -3.29 -17.03 -4.54
C ASP A 12 -1.99 -17.75 -4.23
N LEU A 13 -1.23 -17.21 -3.27
CA LEU A 13 0.08 -17.72 -2.89
C LEU A 13 0.12 -17.95 -1.37
N SER A 14 0.89 -18.96 -0.95
CA SER A 14 1.35 -19.04 0.43
C SER A 14 2.23 -17.84 0.77
N PHE A 15 2.45 -17.60 2.06
CA PHE A 15 3.32 -16.50 2.47
C PHE A 15 4.77 -16.71 2.01
N GLU A 16 5.24 -17.95 2.02
CA GLU A 16 6.59 -18.31 1.56
C GLU A 16 6.77 -18.02 0.07
N GLU A 17 5.82 -18.43 -0.77
CA GLU A 17 5.84 -18.13 -2.21
C GLU A 17 5.76 -16.64 -2.49
N LEU A 18 4.93 -15.89 -1.74
CA LEU A 18 4.86 -14.44 -1.86
C LEU A 18 6.22 -13.80 -1.54
N VAL A 19 6.90 -14.25 -0.48
CA VAL A 19 8.24 -13.78 -0.10
C VAL A 19 9.28 -14.14 -1.15
N ALA A 20 9.20 -15.33 -1.75
CA ALA A 20 10.11 -15.74 -2.81
C ALA A 20 10.00 -14.84 -4.06
N LEU A 21 8.79 -14.37 -4.38
CA LEU A 21 8.55 -13.47 -5.52
C LEU A 21 8.79 -11.98 -5.22
N MET A 22 8.88 -11.58 -3.95
CA MET A 22 9.09 -10.18 -3.58
C MET A 22 10.48 -9.69 -4.03
N PRO A 23 10.56 -8.59 -4.81
CA PRO A 23 11.84 -7.93 -5.09
C PRO A 23 12.51 -7.48 -3.79
N ASP A 24 13.85 -7.47 -3.75
CA ASP A 24 14.60 -7.12 -2.55
C ASP A 24 14.24 -5.74 -2.01
N ALA A 25 14.08 -4.75 -2.89
CA ALA A 25 13.62 -3.41 -2.52
C ALA A 25 12.27 -3.42 -1.79
N VAL A 26 11.35 -4.31 -2.15
CA VAL A 26 10.06 -4.48 -1.44
C VAL A 26 10.30 -5.25 -0.13
N ARG A 27 11.03 -6.37 -0.17
CA ARG A 27 11.31 -7.22 0.99
C ARG A 27 11.98 -6.45 2.13
N GLU A 28 12.91 -5.55 1.79
CA GLU A 28 13.65 -4.72 2.75
C GLU A 28 12.85 -3.53 3.28
N ALA A 29 11.87 -3.06 2.51
CA ALA A 29 11.03 -1.92 2.87
C ALA A 29 9.96 -2.27 3.90
N PHE A 30 9.56 -3.54 4.00
CA PHE A 30 8.49 -3.98 4.90
C PHE A 30 9.02 -4.80 6.09
N PRO A 31 8.33 -4.77 7.24
CA PRO A 31 8.59 -5.72 8.32
C PRO A 31 8.43 -7.17 7.82
N PRO A 32 9.25 -8.12 8.30
CA PRO A 32 9.14 -9.54 7.90
C PRO A 32 7.91 -10.25 8.49
N THR A 33 7.06 -9.54 9.23
CA THR A 33 5.84 -10.05 9.85
C THR A 33 4.69 -9.99 8.84
N ARG A 34 3.98 -11.11 8.65
CA ARG A 34 2.70 -11.14 7.95
C ARG A 34 1.59 -10.55 8.84
N TRP A 35 0.66 -9.79 8.28
CA TRP A 35 -0.52 -9.28 8.98
C TRP A 35 -1.83 -9.58 8.24
N GLN A 36 -2.92 -9.63 9.00
CA GLN A 36 -4.30 -9.69 8.49
C GLN A 36 -4.91 -8.30 8.50
N LEU A 37 -5.50 -7.88 7.38
CA LEU A 37 -6.10 -6.55 7.24
C LEU A 37 -7.24 -6.33 8.25
N GLN A 38 -8.07 -7.33 8.49
CA GLN A 38 -9.17 -7.22 9.46
C GLN A 38 -8.66 -6.95 10.88
N LYS A 39 -7.57 -7.63 11.29
CA LYS A 39 -6.93 -7.39 12.60
C LYS A 39 -6.29 -6.01 12.67
N LEU A 40 -5.61 -5.59 11.59
CA LEU A 40 -4.99 -4.27 11.48
C LEU A 40 -6.02 -3.14 11.60
N TRP A 41 -7.13 -3.25 10.86
CA TRP A 41 -8.21 -2.26 10.89
C TRP A 41 -8.97 -2.22 12.21
N ALA A 42 -8.99 -3.34 12.96
CA ALA A 42 -9.64 -3.43 14.26
C ALA A 42 -8.79 -2.88 15.41
N LEU A 43 -7.51 -2.51 15.17
CA LEU A 43 -6.70 -1.87 16.19
C LEU A 43 -7.30 -0.51 16.58
N ASP A 44 -7.42 -0.29 17.89
CA ASP A 44 -7.79 1.02 18.44
C ASP A 44 -6.57 1.96 18.39
N LEU A 45 -6.40 2.58 17.22
CA LEU A 45 -5.33 3.54 16.94
C LEU A 45 -5.91 4.92 16.72
N LYS A 46 -5.25 5.92 17.30
CA LYS A 46 -5.51 7.33 17.01
C LYS A 46 -5.24 7.62 15.53
N THR A 47 -6.13 8.38 14.91
CA THR A 47 -5.89 8.99 13.59
C THR A 47 -5.12 10.30 13.77
N GLU A 48 -4.07 10.49 12.98
CA GLU A 48 -3.26 11.70 12.99
C GLU A 48 -2.82 12.10 11.57
N PRO A 49 -2.55 13.41 11.32
CA PRO A 49 -2.04 13.85 10.03
C PRO A 49 -0.58 13.41 9.83
N VAL A 50 -0.27 12.85 8.67
CA VAL A 50 1.07 12.43 8.25
C VAL A 50 1.46 13.15 6.96
N GLU A 51 2.70 13.66 6.86
CA GLU A 51 3.14 14.35 5.65
C GLU A 51 3.19 13.37 4.49
N VAL A 52 2.57 13.73 3.36
CA VAL A 52 2.59 12.90 2.15
C VAL A 52 4.03 12.74 1.65
N ALA A 53 4.89 13.75 1.84
CA ALA A 53 6.30 13.73 1.47
C ALA A 53 7.10 12.66 2.24
N ASP A 54 6.76 12.39 3.50
CA ASP A 54 7.43 11.35 4.31
C ASP A 54 7.15 9.93 3.81
N LEU A 55 6.13 9.77 2.96
CA LEU A 55 5.66 8.48 2.46
C LEU A 55 5.92 8.29 0.96
N SER A 56 6.21 9.36 0.22
CA SER A 56 6.35 9.31 -1.25
C SER A 56 7.53 8.46 -1.72
N TRP A 57 8.50 8.17 -0.84
CA TRP A 57 9.57 7.22 -1.14
C TRP A 57 9.05 5.82 -1.53
N MET A 58 7.87 5.43 -1.04
CA MET A 58 7.24 4.15 -1.40
C MET A 58 6.73 4.12 -2.84
N PHE A 59 6.64 5.27 -3.52
CA PHE A 59 6.20 5.33 -4.91
C PHE A 59 7.20 4.76 -5.91
N GLU A 60 8.43 4.51 -5.48
CA GLU A 60 9.47 3.80 -6.25
C GLU A 60 9.36 2.27 -6.12
N LEU A 61 8.57 1.77 -5.17
CA LEU A 61 8.45 0.34 -4.94
C LEU A 61 7.45 -0.30 -5.92
N PRO A 62 7.78 -1.47 -6.51
CA PRO A 62 6.84 -2.19 -7.35
C PRO A 62 5.82 -2.93 -6.46
N LEU A 63 4.74 -2.24 -6.11
CA LEU A 63 3.76 -2.70 -5.11
C LEU A 63 2.53 -3.35 -5.74
N TRP A 64 2.27 -3.07 -7.01
CA TRP A 64 1.07 -3.52 -7.69
C TRP A 64 1.40 -4.57 -8.74
N GLN A 65 0.42 -5.43 -8.99
CA GLN A 65 0.52 -6.44 -10.03
C GLN A 65 0.17 -5.86 -11.39
N LEU A 66 0.49 -6.61 -12.43
CA LEU A 66 0.09 -6.35 -13.81
C LEU A 66 -0.01 -7.67 -14.54
N ASP A 67 -1.09 -7.88 -15.28
CA ASP A 67 -1.31 -9.05 -16.15
C ASP A 67 -1.13 -10.39 -15.39
N GLY A 68 -1.55 -10.42 -14.12
CA GLY A 68 -1.46 -11.62 -13.27
C GLY A 68 -0.11 -11.80 -12.56
N GLU A 69 0.86 -10.93 -12.78
CA GLU A 69 2.17 -10.99 -12.13
C GLU A 69 2.29 -9.94 -11.02
N ARG A 70 2.66 -10.38 -9.81
CA ARG A 70 2.84 -9.50 -8.64
C ARG A 70 4.11 -8.66 -8.76
N PHE A 71 4.12 -7.52 -8.06
CA PHE A 71 5.29 -6.63 -7.94
C PHE A 71 5.85 -6.14 -9.28
N LYS A 72 4.98 -5.62 -10.15
CA LYS A 72 5.34 -5.12 -11.49
C LYS A 72 5.21 -3.61 -11.66
N VAL A 73 4.28 -3.00 -10.92
CA VAL A 73 3.90 -1.61 -11.15
C VAL A 73 4.14 -0.80 -9.89
N THR A 74 4.84 0.31 -10.09
CA THR A 74 5.09 1.33 -9.08
C THR A 74 4.00 2.41 -9.13
N PRO A 75 3.68 3.06 -7.99
CA PRO A 75 2.83 4.25 -8.00
C PRO A 75 3.33 5.34 -8.96
N ASN A 76 4.66 5.54 -9.08
CA ASN A 76 5.23 6.51 -10.00
C ASN A 76 4.98 6.19 -11.47
N GLN A 77 5.02 4.91 -11.88
CA GLN A 77 4.67 4.53 -13.25
C GLN A 77 3.22 4.87 -13.60
N VAL A 78 2.30 4.67 -12.65
CA VAL A 78 0.88 5.03 -12.81
C VAL A 78 0.70 6.54 -12.87
N ALA A 79 1.46 7.30 -12.07
CA ALA A 79 1.46 8.77 -12.12
C ALA A 79 2.00 9.32 -13.44
N ALA A 80 3.10 8.76 -13.95
CA ALA A 80 3.75 9.22 -15.16
C ALA A 80 2.98 8.86 -16.44
N THR A 81 2.37 7.67 -16.47
CA THR A 81 1.67 7.14 -17.67
C THR A 81 0.31 6.53 -17.35
N PRO A 82 -0.68 7.31 -16.87
CA PRO A 82 -1.99 6.80 -16.46
C PRO A 82 -2.72 5.95 -17.50
N MET A 83 -2.55 6.26 -18.79
CA MET A 83 -3.20 5.53 -19.88
C MET A 83 -2.70 4.08 -19.99
N ASN A 84 -1.42 3.83 -19.71
CA ASN A 84 -0.84 2.49 -19.73
C ASN A 84 -1.27 1.65 -18.52
N PHE A 85 -1.72 2.31 -17.44
CA PHE A 85 -2.11 1.69 -16.18
C PHE A 85 -3.53 2.08 -15.77
N ARG A 86 -4.46 2.09 -16.74
CA ARG A 86 -5.82 2.61 -16.56
C ARG A 86 -6.55 2.00 -15.36
N ALA A 87 -6.43 0.68 -15.16
CA ALA A 87 -7.07 -0.01 -14.04
C ALA A 87 -6.54 0.49 -12.68
N HIS A 88 -5.23 0.62 -12.52
CA HIS A 88 -4.62 1.16 -11.30
C HIS A 88 -4.97 2.63 -11.11
N TYR A 89 -4.89 3.44 -12.16
CA TYR A 89 -5.26 4.85 -12.10
C TYR A 89 -6.72 5.03 -11.66
N GLN A 90 -7.65 4.23 -12.20
CA GLN A 90 -9.05 4.26 -11.78
C GLN A 90 -9.20 3.88 -10.30
N ARG A 91 -8.50 2.85 -9.82
CA ARG A 91 -8.50 2.48 -8.39
C ARG A 91 -7.95 3.59 -7.50
N VAL A 92 -6.90 4.29 -7.95
CA VAL A 92 -6.37 5.47 -7.26
C VAL A 92 -7.43 6.55 -7.18
N MET A 93 -8.04 6.94 -8.30
CA MET A 93 -9.05 8.00 -8.32
C MET A 93 -10.33 7.66 -7.54
N ASN A 94 -10.70 6.37 -7.52
CA ASN A 94 -11.85 5.86 -6.75
C ASN A 94 -11.53 5.64 -5.27
N ALA A 95 -10.26 5.70 -4.85
CA ALA A 95 -9.90 5.50 -3.45
C ALA A 95 -10.52 6.60 -2.58
N ASP A 96 -11.24 6.21 -1.54
CA ASP A 96 -11.86 7.15 -0.61
C ASP A 96 -10.83 7.67 0.41
N LEU A 97 -10.72 8.99 0.52
CA LEU A 97 -9.77 9.65 1.43
C LEU A 97 -10.35 9.93 2.81
N GLU A 98 -11.62 9.59 3.07
CA GLU A 98 -12.21 9.62 4.40
C GLU A 98 -11.70 8.47 5.29
N TYR A 99 -11.13 7.42 4.69
CA TYR A 99 -10.51 6.32 5.43
C TYR A 99 -8.99 6.54 5.59
N PRO A 100 -8.45 6.48 6.82
CA PRO A 100 -7.03 6.66 7.04
C PRO A 100 -6.20 5.55 6.38
N ILE A 101 -4.93 5.87 6.10
CA ILE A 101 -3.93 4.85 5.75
C ILE A 101 -3.38 4.19 7.02
N ASN A 102 -2.97 2.93 6.93
CA ASN A 102 -2.39 2.21 8.05
C ASN A 102 -0.88 2.13 7.88
N LEU A 103 -0.15 2.48 8.93
CA LEU A 103 1.29 2.70 8.92
C LEU A 103 1.98 1.91 10.02
N VAL A 104 3.28 1.70 9.86
CA VAL A 104 4.18 1.24 10.92
C VAL A 104 5.53 1.96 10.78
N ALA A 105 6.19 2.24 11.89
CA ALA A 105 7.59 2.66 11.88
C ALA A 105 8.49 1.43 11.71
N TYR A 106 9.30 1.41 10.66
CA TYR A 106 10.24 0.33 10.37
C TYR A 106 11.52 0.87 9.75
N ARG A 107 12.68 0.46 10.29
CA ARG A 107 14.02 0.88 9.84
C ARG A 107 14.17 2.41 9.66
N GLY A 108 13.60 3.18 10.59
CA GLY A 108 13.69 4.64 10.59
C GLY A 108 12.79 5.36 9.57
N ARG A 109 11.85 4.64 8.94
CA ARG A 109 10.85 5.22 8.02
C ARG A 109 9.44 4.79 8.39
N LEU A 110 8.44 5.57 7.98
CA LEU A 110 7.05 5.13 7.98
C LEU A 110 6.78 4.30 6.73
N VAL A 111 6.15 3.14 6.94
CA VAL A 111 5.79 2.17 5.91
C VAL A 111 4.28 2.02 5.89
N VAL A 112 3.67 2.13 4.70
CA VAL A 112 2.24 1.96 4.49
C VAL A 112 1.90 0.48 4.36
N LEU A 113 1.19 -0.03 5.36
CA LEU A 113 0.68 -1.41 5.42
C LEU A 113 -0.60 -1.58 4.61
N ASP A 114 -1.44 -0.54 4.56
CA ASP A 114 -2.64 -0.48 3.74
C ASP A 114 -2.95 0.97 3.33
N GLY A 115 -3.41 1.15 2.10
CA GLY A 115 -3.83 2.46 1.59
C GLY A 115 -2.87 3.17 0.62
N ILE A 116 -1.94 2.46 -0.04
CA ILE A 116 -1.04 3.06 -1.06
C ILE A 116 -1.83 3.78 -2.18
N HIS A 117 -2.99 3.27 -2.58
CA HIS A 117 -3.85 3.96 -3.56
C HIS A 117 -4.39 5.30 -3.03
N ARG A 118 -4.76 5.36 -1.75
CA ARG A 118 -5.18 6.59 -1.06
C ARG A 118 -4.02 7.58 -0.98
N LEU A 119 -2.83 7.08 -0.65
CA LEU A 119 -1.61 7.90 -0.63
C LEU A 119 -1.31 8.50 -2.02
N LEU A 120 -1.35 7.72 -3.10
CA LEU A 120 -1.13 8.26 -4.44
C LEU A 120 -2.22 9.27 -4.85
N LYS A 121 -3.48 9.04 -4.49
CA LYS A 121 -4.55 10.03 -4.71
C LYS A 121 -4.29 11.34 -3.96
N ALA A 122 -3.87 11.27 -2.69
CA ALA A 122 -3.51 12.46 -1.93
C ALA A 122 -2.35 13.23 -2.57
N HIS A 123 -1.36 12.52 -3.12
CA HIS A 123 -0.28 13.11 -3.90
C HIS A 123 -0.78 13.84 -5.17
N PHE A 124 -1.65 13.21 -5.98
CA PHE A 124 -2.26 13.87 -7.14
C PHE A 124 -3.03 15.14 -6.78
N LEU A 125 -3.73 15.12 -5.65
CA LEU A 125 -4.47 16.27 -5.12
C LEU A 125 -3.57 17.31 -4.44
N ARG A 126 -2.24 17.13 -4.48
CA ARG A 126 -1.25 18.00 -3.84
C ARG A 126 -1.54 18.26 -2.36
N ARG A 127 -2.11 17.27 -1.67
CA ARG A 127 -2.32 17.36 -0.23
C ARG A 127 -0.97 17.34 0.48
N ARG A 128 -0.78 18.26 1.42
CA ARG A 128 0.38 18.23 2.31
C ARG A 128 0.30 17.04 3.28
N TRP A 129 -0.91 16.73 3.75
CA TRP A 129 -1.17 15.73 4.78
C TRP A 129 -2.17 14.68 4.31
N ILE A 130 -2.05 13.48 4.87
CA ILE A 130 -3.07 12.42 4.81
C ILE A 130 -3.33 11.88 6.21
N GLU A 131 -4.57 11.47 6.49
CA GLU A 131 -4.89 10.82 7.76
C GLU A 131 -4.26 9.43 7.82
N GLY A 132 -3.49 9.18 8.88
CA GLY A 132 -2.80 7.92 9.14
C GLY A 132 -3.11 7.36 10.52
N LYS A 133 -3.09 6.04 10.63
CA LYS A 133 -3.08 5.28 11.87
C LYS A 133 -1.75 4.54 11.97
N ILE A 134 -0.95 4.83 12.99
CA ILE A 134 0.40 4.28 13.13
C ILE A 134 0.39 3.17 14.19
N ALA A 135 0.60 1.93 13.74
CA ALA A 135 0.77 0.80 14.62
C ALA A 135 2.21 0.72 15.15
N THR A 136 2.36 0.30 16.41
CA THR A 136 3.65 -0.17 16.93
C THR A 136 4.00 -1.54 16.36
N ALA A 137 5.27 -1.94 16.42
CA ALA A 137 5.70 -3.28 16.03
C ALA A 137 4.95 -4.38 16.80
N THR A 138 4.68 -4.16 18.10
CA THR A 138 3.91 -5.09 18.93
C THR A 138 2.46 -5.23 18.47
N GLN A 139 1.79 -4.12 18.14
CA GLN A 139 0.43 -4.14 17.60
C GLN A 139 0.35 -4.77 16.21
N LEU A 140 1.38 -4.57 15.37
CA LEU A 140 1.46 -5.27 14.09
C LEU A 140 1.63 -6.77 14.30
N GLN A 141 2.44 -7.19 15.28
CA GLN A 141 2.62 -8.61 15.61
C GLN A 141 1.31 -9.27 16.07
N SER A 142 0.46 -8.57 16.81
CA SER A 142 -0.87 -9.11 17.18
C SER A 142 -1.82 -9.27 15.98
N CYS A 143 -1.47 -8.72 14.81
CA CYS A 143 -2.23 -8.88 13.57
C CYS A 143 -1.81 -10.09 12.73
N ALA A 144 -0.82 -10.87 13.16
CA ALA A 144 -0.41 -12.10 12.46
C ALA A 144 -1.57 -13.11 12.29
N PRO A 145 -1.53 -14.01 11.29
CA PRO A 145 -2.44 -15.14 11.13
C PRO A 145 -2.87 -15.78 12.46
#